data_AF-A0A162CX51-F1
#
_entry.id   AF-A0A162CX51-F1
#
_cell.length_a   1.000
_cell.length_b   1.000
_cell.length_c   1.000
_cell.angle_alpha   90.00
_cell.angle_beta   90.00
_cell.angle_gamma   90.00
#
_symmetry.space_group_name_H-M   'P 1'
#
loop_
_entity.id
_entity.type
_entity.pdbx_description
1 polymer ?
#
loop_
_entity_poly.entity_id
_entity_poly.type
_entity_poly.pdbx_seq_one_letter_code
_entity_poly.pdbx_strand_id
1 'polypeptide(L)'
;ASQTTLEGWRLTILSTIGLTEELLYPIDPTEKYDFVLTARWNQDPLERLFGQIRAFDTHPTATSFLHIILMMSLYTPAKTMLRNANVEND
;
A
#
# COMPACT_ATOMS: atom_id res chain seq x y z
N ALA A 1 -0.77 26.50 -11.47
CA ALA A 1 -1.38 25.16 -11.43
C ALA A 1 -2.50 25.11 -12.46
N SER A 2 -2.77 23.96 -13.11
CA SER A 2 -3.94 23.83 -13.99
C SER A 2 -5.23 23.80 -13.16
N GLN A 3 -6.38 24.10 -13.78
CA GLN A 3 -7.68 24.03 -13.10
C GLN A 3 -7.92 22.62 -12.49
N THR A 4 -7.59 21.58 -13.25
CA THR A 4 -7.67 20.18 -12.78
C THR A 4 -6.82 19.92 -11.53
N THR A 5 -5.61 20.49 -11.44
CA THR A 5 -4.78 20.35 -10.24
C THR A 5 -5.42 21.03 -9.03
N LEU A 6 -6.02 22.21 -9.21
CA LEU A 6 -6.70 22.94 -8.13
C LEU A 6 -7.94 22.19 -7.63
N GLU A 7 -8.73 21.64 -8.56
CA GLU A 7 -9.87 20.78 -8.23
C GLU A 7 -9.43 19.51 -7.49
N GLY A 8 -8.35 18.87 -7.94
CA GLY A 8 -7.77 17.70 -7.29
C GLY A 8 -7.29 18.00 -5.87
N TRP A 9 -6.65 19.15 -5.64
CA TRP A 9 -6.26 19.58 -4.30
C TRP A 9 -7.47 19.83 -3.40
N ARG A 10 -8.48 20.55 -3.91
CA ARG A 10 -9.70 20.80 -3.15
C ARG A 10 -10.37 19.48 -2.75
N LEU A 11 -10.51 18.55 -3.69
CA LEU A 11 -11.05 17.23 -3.42
C LEU A 11 -10.22 16.48 -2.37
N THR A 12 -8.90 16.42 -2.56
CA THR A 12 -7.98 15.72 -1.65
C THR A 12 -8.09 16.24 -0.22
N ILE A 13 -8.08 17.56 -0.04
CA ILE A 13 -8.18 18.19 1.29
C ILE A 13 -9.52 17.87 1.94
N LEU A 14 -10.63 18.07 1.22
CA LEU A 14 -11.97 17.84 1.76
C LEU A 14 -12.19 16.35 2.10
N SER A 15 -11.75 15.43 1.24
CA SER A 15 -11.82 13.99 1.50
C SER A 15 -10.92 13.57 2.67
N THR A 16 -9.72 14.15 2.79
CA THR A 16 -8.81 13.87 3.89
C THR A 16 -9.43 14.25 5.23
N ILE A 17 -10.08 15.42 5.30
CA ILE A 17 -10.79 15.88 6.50
C ILE A 17 -11.94 14.92 6.83
N GLY A 18 -12.82 14.67 5.87
CA GLY A 18 -14.00 13.81 6.11
C GLY A 18 -13.65 12.39 6.54
N LEU A 19 -12.64 11.77 5.90
CA LEU A 19 -12.16 10.45 6.32
C LEU A 19 -11.50 10.47 7.71
N THR A 20 -10.78 11.54 8.04
CA THR A 20 -10.15 11.66 9.37
C THR A 20 -11.21 11.80 10.46
N GLU A 21 -12.25 12.58 10.21
CA GLU A 21 -13.37 12.75 11.14
C GLU A 21 -14.10 11.43 11.37
N GLU A 22 -14.44 10.70 10.31
CA GLU A 22 -15.12 9.40 10.40
C GLU A 22 -14.30 8.37 11.19
N LEU A 23 -12.98 8.32 10.98
CA LEU A 23 -12.12 7.34 11.65
C LEU A 23 -11.86 7.68 13.14
N LEU A 24 -11.81 8.96 13.49
CA LEU A 24 -11.53 9.40 14.87
C LEU A 24 -12.79 9.59 15.71
N TYR A 25 -13.91 9.91 15.07
CA TYR A 25 -15.21 10.16 15.70
C TYR A 25 -16.35 9.41 14.99
N PRO A 26 -16.25 8.07 14.87
CA PRO A 26 -17.27 7.29 14.20
C PRO A 26 -18.59 7.31 14.95
N ILE A 27 -19.67 6.99 14.24
CA ILE A 27 -21.01 6.83 14.82
C ILE A 27 -21.03 5.66 15.81
N ASP A 28 -20.33 4.56 15.49
CA ASP A 28 -20.12 3.43 16.39
C ASP A 28 -18.79 3.59 17.16
N PRO A 29 -18.81 3.78 18.49
CA PRO A 29 -17.59 3.92 19.29
C PRO A 29 -16.64 2.72 19.23
N THR A 30 -17.10 1.55 18.81
CA THR A 30 -16.26 0.34 18.69
C THR A 30 -15.32 0.37 17.48
N GLU A 31 -15.59 1.24 16.50
CA GLU A 31 -14.78 1.38 15.28
C GLU A 31 -13.75 2.51 15.37
N LYS A 32 -13.62 3.13 16.56
CA LYS A 32 -12.77 4.30 16.77
C LYS A 32 -11.29 3.95 16.62
N TYR A 33 -10.59 4.75 15.82
CA TYR A 33 -9.14 4.75 15.76
C TYR A 33 -8.54 5.81 16.68
N ASP A 34 -7.37 5.54 17.26
CA ASP A 34 -6.65 6.50 18.11
C ASP A 34 -5.96 7.60 17.29
N PHE A 35 -5.53 7.28 16.07
CA PHE A 35 -4.83 8.18 15.17
C PHE A 35 -4.99 7.74 13.71
N VAL A 36 -4.75 8.67 12.79
CA VAL A 36 -4.83 8.41 11.34
C VAL A 36 -3.46 8.65 10.68
N LEU A 37 -3.00 7.67 9.91
CA LEU A 37 -1.74 7.76 9.15
C LEU A 37 -2.00 8.18 7.71
N THR A 38 -2.12 9.49 7.48
CA THR A 38 -2.39 10.05 6.14
C THR A 38 -1.32 9.70 5.10
N ALA A 39 -0.09 9.39 5.52
CA ALA A 39 0.98 8.88 4.65
C ALA A 39 0.63 7.54 3.96
N ARG A 40 -0.40 6.82 4.42
CA ARG A 40 -0.91 5.59 3.78
C ARG A 40 -1.94 5.85 2.69
N TRP A 41 -2.36 7.10 2.48
CA TRP A 41 -3.36 7.48 1.47
C TRP A 41 -2.75 7.88 0.12
N ASN A 42 -1.44 7.73 -0.04
CA ASN A 42 -0.74 8.03 -1.29
C ASN A 42 -0.44 6.76 -2.10
N GLN A 43 -0.04 6.95 -3.36
CA GLN A 43 0.29 5.86 -4.28
C GLN A 43 1.75 5.39 -4.18
N ASP A 44 2.57 5.97 -3.29
CA ASP A 44 4.00 5.63 -3.16
C ASP A 44 4.27 4.14 -2.93
N PRO A 45 3.48 3.38 -2.14
CA PRO A 45 3.68 1.94 -2.01
C PRO A 45 3.53 1.20 -3.35
N LEU A 46 2.57 1.62 -4.18
CA LEU A 46 2.33 1.03 -5.49
C LEU A 46 3.46 1.39 -6.47
N GLU A 47 3.91 2.64 -6.47
CA GLU A 47 5.06 3.05 -7.29
C GLU A 47 6.34 2.33 -6.90
N ARG A 48 6.58 2.13 -5.59
CA ARG A 48 7.70 1.33 -5.09
C ARG A 48 7.62 -0.12 -5.56
N LEU A 49 6.42 -0.73 -5.54
CA LEU A 49 6.20 -2.06 -6.09
C LEU A 49 6.59 -2.12 -7.59
N PHE A 50 6.15 -1.15 -8.39
CA PHE A 50 6.56 -1.07 -9.79
C PHE A 50 8.06 -0.85 -9.95
N GLY A 51 8.70 -0.10 -9.05
CA GLY A 51 10.15 0.03 -8.98
C GLY A 51 10.86 -1.31 -8.75
N GLN A 52 10.35 -2.13 -7.82
CA GLN A 52 10.88 -3.47 -7.55
C GLN A 52 10.73 -4.40 -8.75
N ILE A 53 9.57 -4.39 -9.41
CA ILE A 53 9.33 -5.19 -10.62
C ILE A 53 10.30 -4.76 -11.73
N ARG A 54 10.46 -3.45 -11.92
CA ARG A 54 11.39 -2.90 -12.92
C ARG A 54 12.87 -3.12 -12.60
N ALA A 55 13.20 -3.43 -11.35
CA ALA A 55 14.55 -3.83 -10.98
C ALA A 55 14.89 -5.25 -11.48
N PHE A 56 13.89 -6.12 -11.68
CA PHE A 56 14.08 -7.44 -12.31
C PHE A 56 14.06 -7.37 -13.84
N ASP A 57 13.13 -6.59 -14.39
CA ASP A 57 12.97 -6.38 -15.84
C ASP A 57 12.54 -4.94 -16.09
N THR A 58 13.42 -4.12 -16.69
CA THR A 58 13.22 -2.67 -16.83
C THR A 58 11.91 -2.30 -17.53
N HIS A 59 11.47 -3.11 -18.50
CA HIS A 59 10.25 -2.88 -19.28
C HIS A 59 9.55 -4.22 -19.55
N PRO A 60 8.84 -4.77 -18.56
CA PRO A 60 8.26 -6.08 -18.68
C PRO A 60 7.08 -6.05 -19.65
N THR A 61 6.94 -7.13 -20.43
CA THR A 61 5.69 -7.44 -21.11
C THR A 61 4.61 -7.78 -20.08
N ALA A 62 3.33 -7.77 -20.48
CA ALA A 62 2.24 -8.17 -19.59
C ALA A 62 2.47 -9.57 -18.98
N THR A 63 3.01 -10.51 -19.76
CA THR A 63 3.29 -11.87 -19.31
C THR A 63 4.45 -11.92 -18.31
N SER A 64 5.57 -11.25 -18.60
CA SER A 64 6.72 -11.23 -17.67
C SER A 64 6.36 -10.49 -16.37
N PHE A 65 5.60 -9.40 -16.46
CA PHE A 65 5.07 -8.68 -15.31
C PHE A 65 4.23 -9.59 -14.39
N LEU A 66 3.30 -10.35 -14.97
CA LEU A 66 2.44 -11.29 -14.23
C LEU A 66 3.28 -12.36 -13.51
N HIS A 67 4.26 -12.94 -14.21
CA HIS A 67 5.16 -13.94 -13.61
C HIS A 67 5.98 -13.37 -12.45
N ILE A 68 6.52 -12.16 -12.58
CA ILE A 68 7.30 -11.50 -11.51
C ILE A 68 6.41 -11.26 -10.27
N ILE A 69 5.20 -10.73 -10.45
CA ILE A 69 4.27 -10.51 -9.32
C ILE A 69 3.94 -11.82 -8.62
N LEU A 70 3.66 -12.89 -9.38
CA LEU A 70 3.36 -14.20 -8.81
C LEU A 70 4.53 -14.74 -7.99
N MET A 71 5.76 -14.58 -8.48
CA MET A 71 6.95 -15.00 -7.73
C MET A 71 7.11 -14.20 -6.44
N MET A 72 6.93 -12.87 -6.46
CA MET A 72 7.04 -12.03 -5.26
C MET A 72 5.94 -12.31 -4.23
N SER A 73 4.72 -12.59 -4.68
CA SER A 73 3.59 -12.90 -3.79
C SER A 73 3.76 -14.24 -3.09
N LEU A 74 4.40 -15.22 -3.74
CA LEU A 74 4.77 -16.51 -3.14
C LEU A 74 5.99 -16.42 -2.23
N TYR A 75 6.99 -15.60 -2.61
CA TYR A 75 8.24 -15.47 -1.85
C TYR A 75 8.03 -14.95 -0.44
N THR A 76 7.17 -13.94 -0.26
CA THR A 76 6.92 -13.29 1.03
C THR A 76 6.38 -14.26 2.11
N PRO A 77 5.28 -15.01 1.88
CA PRO A 77 4.79 -15.99 2.84
C PRO A 77 5.78 -17.15 3.00
N ALA A 78 6.39 -17.65 1.93
CA ALA A 78 7.37 -18.75 2.02
C ALA A 78 8.56 -18.39 2.92
N LYS A 79 9.14 -17.19 2.74
CA LYS A 79 10.21 -16.68 3.60
C LYS A 79 9.78 -16.51 5.04
N THR A 80 8.54 -16.06 5.28
CA THR A 80 8.01 -15.87 6.63
C THR A 80 7.84 -17.20 7.36
N MET A 81 7.32 -18.22 6.67
CA MET A 81 7.20 -19.58 7.24
C MET A 81 8.57 -20.19 7.54
N LEU A 82 9.53 -20.09 6.61
CA LEU A 82 10.88 -20.64 6.81
C LEU A 82 11.64 -19.93 7.94
N ARG A 83 11.47 -18.62 8.11
CA ARG A 83 12.11 -17.89 9.22
C ARG A 83 11.65 -18.40 10.59
N ASN A 84 10.39 -18.85 10.69
CA ASN A 84 9.82 -19.39 11.92
C ASN A 84 10.12 -20.89 12.11
N ALA A 85 10.73 -21.56 11.12
CA ALA A 85 11.03 -22.99 11.15
C ALA A 85 12.37 -23.32 11.84
N ASN A 86 13.25 -22.34 12.08
CA ASN A 86 14.58 -22.57 12.67
C ASN A 86 14.58 -22.55 14.22
N VAL A 87 13.48 -22.90 14.90
CA VAL A 87 13.43 -23.04 16.37
C VAL A 87 13.10 -24.49 16.74
N GLU A 88 13.97 -25.40 16.33
CA GLU A 88 14.17 -26.70 17.00
C GLU A 88 15.68 -26.82 17.23
N ASN A 89 16.14 -26.33 18.39
CA ASN A 89 17.46 -26.66 18.92
C ASN A 89 17.34 -28.06 19.53
N ASP A 90 17.90 -29.07 18.86
CA ASP A 90 18.43 -30.25 19.52
C ASP A 90 19.71 -29.90 20.30
#